data_AF-A0AAW3QYR1-F1
#
_entry.id   AF-A0AAW3QYR1-F1
#
_cell.length_a   1.000
_cell.length_b   1.000
_cell.length_c   1.000
_cell.angle_alpha   90.00
_cell.angle_beta   90.00
_cell.angle_gamma   90.00
#
_symmetry.space_group_name_H-M   'P 1'
#
loop_
_entity.id
_entity.type
_entity.pdbx_description
1 polymer ?
#
loop_
_entity_poly.entity_id
_entity_poly.type
_entity_poly.pdbx_seq_one_letter_code
_entity_poly.pdbx_strand_id
1 'polypeptide(L)'
;MNITRLIPALLACAAFQAASAATPPTTADLANMQGFRQAYQAMVTLPSWVMTAHATSVPVSDLSIGGKSYLLGHMCRQHDCAAEQLEVVFAKDHSAAWGLLSIKRNGPLKQDFLGEPDAEMQKILLKAYQDNNPAD
;
A
#
# COMPACT_ATOMS: atom_id res chain seq x y z
N MET A 1 35.70 -58.26 33.40
CA MET A 1 34.64 -57.79 32.49
C MET A 1 34.41 -56.31 32.81
N ASN A 2 35.15 -55.41 32.17
CA ASN A 2 35.10 -53.96 32.44
C ASN A 2 34.65 -53.25 31.16
N ILE A 3 33.50 -52.59 31.23
CA ILE A 3 32.90 -51.85 30.12
C ILE A 3 33.17 -50.37 30.39
N THR A 4 34.19 -49.83 29.73
CA THR A 4 34.48 -48.38 29.76
C THR A 4 33.41 -47.65 28.96
N ARG A 5 32.61 -46.82 29.64
CA ARG A 5 31.54 -46.01 29.05
C ARG A 5 32.13 -44.82 28.28
N LEU A 6 31.83 -44.71 26.99
CA LEU A 6 32.06 -43.51 26.19
C LEU A 6 30.87 -42.55 26.37
N ILE A 7 31.13 -41.32 26.79
CA ILE A 7 30.16 -40.22 26.86
C ILE A 7 30.26 -39.43 25.55
N PRO A 8 29.22 -39.36 24.71
CA PRO A 8 29.24 -38.45 23.57
C PRO A 8 28.88 -37.04 24.04
N ALA A 9 29.79 -36.09 23.83
CA ALA A 9 29.53 -34.67 24.00
C ALA A 9 28.54 -34.22 22.91
N LEU A 10 27.31 -33.86 23.32
CA LEU A 10 26.37 -33.19 22.44
C LEU A 10 26.84 -31.74 22.19
N LEU A 11 27.32 -31.47 20.97
CA LEU A 11 27.49 -30.12 20.45
C LEU A 11 26.09 -29.56 20.11
N ALA A 12 25.62 -28.59 20.88
CA ALA A 12 24.40 -27.85 20.57
C ALA A 12 24.71 -26.75 19.55
N CYS A 13 24.38 -26.98 18.28
CA CYS A 13 24.38 -25.95 17.24
C CYS A 13 23.15 -25.04 17.43
N ALA A 14 23.34 -23.84 17.99
CA ALA A 14 22.31 -22.80 17.98
C ALA A 14 22.22 -22.19 16.57
N ALA A 15 21.19 -22.56 15.81
CA ALA A 15 20.89 -21.92 14.54
C ALA A 15 20.27 -20.54 14.78
N PHE A 16 21.01 -19.47 14.49
CA PHE A 16 20.45 -18.13 14.38
C PHE A 16 19.57 -18.07 13.13
N GLN A 17 18.25 -18.14 13.30
CA GLN A 17 17.32 -17.86 12.21
C GLN A 17 17.26 -16.34 12.01
N ALA A 18 17.88 -15.84 10.95
CA ALA A 18 17.62 -14.50 10.47
C ALA A 18 16.19 -14.44 9.96
N ALA A 19 15.29 -13.75 10.66
CA ALA A 19 13.96 -13.45 10.16
C ALA A 19 14.11 -12.51 8.94
N SER A 20 13.79 -12.99 7.73
CA SER A 20 13.65 -12.07 6.60
C SER A 20 12.35 -11.29 6.79
N ALA A 21 12.46 -9.97 6.88
CA ALA A 21 11.28 -9.11 6.80
C ALA A 21 10.73 -9.20 5.37
N ALA A 22 9.49 -9.64 5.21
CA ALA A 22 8.84 -9.66 3.91
C ALA A 22 8.61 -8.22 3.42
N THR A 23 8.91 -7.95 2.15
CA THR A 23 8.59 -6.65 1.52
C THR A 23 7.06 -6.45 1.53
N PRO A 24 6.55 -5.29 1.98
CA PRO A 24 5.12 -4.99 1.91
C PRO A 24 4.60 -5.02 0.46
N PRO A 25 3.32 -5.36 0.25
CA PRO A 25 2.71 -5.28 -1.07
C PRO A 25 2.70 -3.84 -1.58
N THR A 26 2.67 -3.67 -2.89
CA THR A 26 2.43 -2.36 -3.52
C THR A 26 0.93 -2.04 -3.55
N THR A 27 0.60 -0.78 -3.82
CA THR A 27 -0.80 -0.34 -4.03
C THR A 27 -1.49 -1.12 -5.15
N ALA A 28 -0.77 -1.38 -6.25
CA ALA A 28 -1.29 -2.18 -7.37
C ALA A 28 -1.51 -3.66 -6.99
N ASP A 29 -0.65 -4.22 -6.12
CA ASP A 29 -0.85 -5.58 -5.60
C ASP A 29 -2.12 -5.65 -4.75
N LEU A 30 -2.33 -4.70 -3.84
CA LEU A 30 -3.54 -4.65 -3.00
C LEU A 30 -4.81 -4.48 -3.84
N ALA A 31 -4.80 -3.60 -4.85
CA ALA A 31 -5.95 -3.40 -5.74
C ALA A 31 -6.40 -4.69 -6.45
N ASN A 32 -5.48 -5.64 -6.64
CA ASN A 32 -5.75 -6.94 -7.26
C ASN A 32 -5.93 -8.09 -6.25
N MET A 33 -5.56 -7.89 -4.99
CA MET A 33 -5.61 -8.90 -3.93
C MET A 33 -7.04 -9.18 -3.45
N GLN A 34 -7.33 -10.45 -3.14
CA GLN A 34 -8.60 -10.85 -2.54
C GLN A 34 -8.82 -10.11 -1.20
N GLY A 35 -10.05 -9.65 -0.96
CA GLY A 35 -10.39 -8.79 0.19
C GLY A 35 -10.40 -7.32 -0.20
N PHE A 36 -9.30 -6.80 -0.74
CA PHE A 36 -9.16 -5.38 -1.08
C PHE A 36 -9.79 -5.00 -2.43
N ARG A 37 -9.73 -5.89 -3.42
CA ARG A 37 -10.19 -5.61 -4.79
C ARG A 37 -11.62 -5.09 -4.89
N GLN A 38 -12.54 -5.63 -4.08
CA GLN A 38 -13.94 -5.21 -4.13
C GLN A 38 -14.11 -3.78 -3.63
N ALA A 39 -13.49 -3.44 -2.50
CA ALA A 39 -13.48 -2.08 -1.97
C ALA A 39 -12.83 -1.10 -2.95
N TYR A 40 -11.72 -1.51 -3.57
CA TYR A 40 -11.04 -0.73 -4.61
C TYR A 40 -11.96 -0.43 -5.82
N GLN A 41 -12.63 -1.45 -6.35
CA GLN A 41 -13.53 -1.30 -7.50
C GLN A 41 -14.80 -0.50 -7.16
N ALA A 42 -15.23 -0.52 -5.91
CA ALA A 42 -16.38 0.25 -5.42
C ALA A 42 -16.10 1.75 -5.31
N MET A 43 -14.84 2.18 -5.42
CA MET A 43 -14.41 3.58 -5.36
C MET A 43 -14.87 4.45 -6.56
N VAL A 44 -15.61 3.87 -7.52
CA VAL A 44 -16.34 4.42 -8.71
C VAL A 44 -15.56 4.79 -9.98
N THR A 45 -16.30 4.96 -11.10
CA THR A 45 -15.88 4.96 -12.53
C THR A 45 -14.86 6.02 -12.89
N LEU A 46 -13.65 5.56 -13.18
CA LEU A 46 -12.46 6.35 -13.49
C LEU A 46 -11.78 5.78 -14.73
N PRO A 47 -10.73 6.44 -15.26
CA PRO A 47 -9.94 5.90 -16.36
C PRO A 47 -9.56 4.44 -16.15
N SER A 48 -9.57 3.64 -17.23
CA SER A 48 -9.38 2.19 -17.16
C SER A 48 -8.11 1.75 -16.42
N TRP A 49 -7.03 2.54 -16.47
CA TRP A 49 -5.78 2.26 -15.75
C TRP A 49 -5.95 2.25 -14.23
N VAL A 50 -6.82 3.11 -13.70
CA VAL A 50 -7.17 3.12 -12.27
C VAL A 50 -7.96 1.85 -11.96
N MET A 51 -8.97 1.53 -12.77
CA MET A 51 -9.82 0.36 -12.54
C MET A 51 -9.05 -0.96 -12.54
N THR A 52 -8.05 -1.10 -13.39
CA THR A 52 -7.27 -2.34 -13.54
C THR A 52 -5.97 -2.33 -12.72
N ALA A 53 -5.61 -1.19 -12.12
CA ALA A 53 -4.36 -0.96 -11.41
C ALA A 53 -3.10 -1.31 -12.24
N HIS A 54 -3.16 -1.18 -13.56
CA HIS A 54 -1.98 -1.24 -14.44
C HIS A 54 -1.19 0.07 -14.31
N ALA A 55 -0.38 0.15 -13.27
CA ALA A 55 0.28 1.37 -12.83
C ALA A 55 1.74 1.14 -12.46
N THR A 56 2.51 2.22 -12.37
CA THR A 56 3.75 2.23 -11.59
C THR A 56 3.38 2.48 -10.14
N SER A 57 3.83 1.64 -9.22
CA SER A 57 3.41 1.68 -7.81
C SER A 57 4.59 1.45 -6.87
N VAL A 58 4.50 2.02 -5.67
CA VAL A 58 5.44 1.80 -4.57
C VAL A 58 4.82 0.93 -3.46
N PRO A 59 5.62 0.37 -2.54
CA PRO A 59 5.11 -0.33 -1.36
C PRO A 59 4.20 0.56 -0.51
N VAL A 60 3.15 -0.03 0.08
CA VAL A 60 2.25 0.70 0.98
C VAL A 60 2.87 0.96 2.35
N SER A 61 2.36 1.99 3.02
CA SER A 61 2.70 2.33 4.40
C SER A 61 1.53 2.04 5.35
N ASP A 62 1.85 1.64 6.58
CA ASP A 62 0.87 1.44 7.64
C ASP A 62 0.41 2.77 8.26
N LEU A 63 -0.88 2.84 8.58
CA LEU A 63 -1.51 4.00 9.21
C LEU A 63 -2.47 3.53 10.30
N SER A 64 -2.48 4.22 11.44
CA SER A 64 -3.43 3.97 12.55
C SER A 64 -4.13 5.26 12.94
N ILE A 65 -5.46 5.25 12.89
CA ILE A 65 -6.30 6.43 13.10
C ILE A 65 -7.49 6.03 13.95
N GLY A 66 -7.70 6.71 15.08
CA GLY A 66 -8.84 6.43 15.96
C GLY A 66 -8.93 4.96 16.39
N GLY A 67 -7.81 4.25 16.48
CA GLY A 67 -7.76 2.82 16.80
C GLY A 67 -8.07 1.86 15.64
N LYS A 68 -8.37 2.37 14.44
CA LYS A 68 -8.54 1.59 13.21
C LYS A 68 -7.24 1.55 12.42
N SER A 69 -7.01 0.46 11.70
CA SER A 69 -5.79 0.26 10.90
C SER A 69 -6.05 0.36 9.41
N TYR A 70 -5.15 1.04 8.73
CA TYR A 70 -5.24 1.34 7.30
C TYR A 70 -3.91 1.11 6.60
N LEU A 71 -3.95 1.07 5.28
CA LEU A 71 -2.79 1.07 4.39
C LEU A 71 -2.88 2.28 3.47
N LEU A 72 -1.84 3.11 3.48
CA LEU A 72 -1.69 4.25 2.57
C LEU A 72 -0.79 3.82 1.40
N GLY A 73 -1.30 3.97 0.19
CA GLY A 73 -0.60 3.64 -1.03
C GLY A 73 -0.57 4.79 -2.02
N HIS A 74 0.44 4.74 -2.88
CA HIS A 74 0.64 5.64 -4.00
C HIS A 74 0.82 4.82 -5.29
N MET A 75 0.22 5.27 -6.38
CA MET A 75 0.50 4.78 -7.72
C MET A 75 0.35 5.89 -8.76
N CYS A 76 0.90 5.67 -9.95
CA CYS A 76 0.82 6.60 -11.05
C CYS A 76 0.69 5.88 -12.39
N ARG A 77 0.13 6.58 -13.38
CA ARG A 77 -0.02 6.05 -14.73
C ARG A 77 1.35 5.79 -15.35
N GLN A 78 1.54 4.61 -15.93
CA GLN A 78 2.80 4.25 -16.60
C GLN A 78 3.17 5.28 -17.67
N HIS A 79 4.45 5.67 -17.68
CA HIS A 79 5.05 6.69 -18.56
C HIS A 79 4.54 8.13 -18.37
N ASP A 80 3.55 8.35 -17.51
CA ASP A 80 2.89 9.64 -17.28
C ASP A 80 2.87 9.99 -15.78
N CYS A 81 3.85 9.50 -15.01
CA CYS A 81 3.73 9.52 -13.55
C CYS A 81 3.57 10.90 -12.94
N ALA A 82 4.28 11.92 -13.42
CA ALA A 82 4.09 13.28 -12.92
C ALA A 82 2.72 13.89 -13.28
N ALA A 83 2.08 13.37 -14.34
CA ALA A 83 0.85 13.94 -14.89
C ALA A 83 -0.43 13.29 -14.36
N GLU A 84 -0.41 12.00 -14.00
CA GLU A 84 -1.58 11.27 -13.52
C GLU A 84 -1.19 10.35 -12.36
N GLN A 85 -1.60 10.73 -11.14
CA GLN A 85 -1.25 10.08 -9.88
C GLN A 85 -2.51 9.73 -9.09
N LEU A 86 -2.43 8.69 -8.27
CA LEU A 86 -3.49 8.26 -7.39
C LEU A 86 -2.91 7.93 -6.01
N GLU A 87 -3.39 8.66 -5.01
CA GLU A 87 -3.22 8.28 -3.60
C GLU A 87 -4.43 7.44 -3.17
N VAL A 88 -4.20 6.39 -2.38
CA VAL A 88 -5.26 5.49 -1.91
C VAL A 88 -5.06 5.13 -0.45
N VAL A 89 -6.15 5.18 0.32
CA VAL A 89 -6.22 4.60 1.67
C VAL A 89 -7.13 3.38 1.63
N PHE A 90 -6.62 2.23 2.08
CA PHE A 90 -7.39 1.00 2.28
C PHE A 90 -7.63 0.75 3.76
N ALA A 91 -8.87 0.41 4.13
CA ALA A 91 -9.13 -0.15 5.45
C ALA A 91 -8.61 -1.60 5.52
N LYS A 92 -7.82 -1.94 6.55
CA LYS A 92 -7.27 -3.31 6.69
C LYS A 92 -8.34 -4.37 6.97
N ASP A 93 -9.52 -3.97 7.41
CA ASP A 93 -10.68 -4.85 7.56
C ASP A 93 -11.45 -5.05 6.24
N HIS A 94 -10.95 -4.49 5.14
CA HIS A 94 -11.51 -4.55 3.79
C HIS A 94 -12.87 -3.85 3.62
N SER A 95 -13.31 -3.09 4.61
CA SER A 95 -14.63 -2.45 4.59
C SER A 95 -14.75 -1.34 3.54
N ALA A 96 -13.64 -0.66 3.23
CA ALA A 96 -13.64 0.49 2.34
C ALA A 96 -12.24 0.81 1.79
N ALA A 97 -12.23 1.57 0.70
CA ALA A 97 -11.07 2.26 0.17
C ALA A 97 -11.48 3.66 -0.29
N TRP A 98 -10.56 4.61 -0.19
CA TRP A 98 -10.74 5.99 -0.61
C TRP A 98 -9.54 6.47 -1.38
N GLY A 99 -9.75 7.37 -2.34
CA GLY A 99 -8.69 7.82 -3.21
C GLY A 99 -8.73 9.29 -3.55
N LEU A 100 -7.60 9.78 -4.03
CA LEU A 100 -7.44 11.11 -4.60
C LEU A 100 -6.74 10.97 -5.96
N LEU A 101 -7.53 11.09 -7.03
CA LEU A 101 -6.99 11.13 -8.39
C LEU A 101 -6.51 12.54 -8.68
N SER A 102 -5.23 12.68 -9.03
CA SER A 102 -4.58 13.95 -9.33
C SER A 102 -4.11 13.97 -10.77
N ILE A 103 -4.57 14.96 -11.55
CA ILE A 103 -4.27 15.11 -12.98
C ILE A 103 -3.67 16.49 -13.24
N LYS A 104 -2.47 16.52 -13.81
CA LYS A 104 -1.73 17.73 -14.20
C LYS A 104 -1.27 17.63 -15.66
N ARG A 105 -2.20 17.81 -16.59
CA ARG A 105 -1.96 17.79 -18.05
C ARG A 105 -2.04 19.21 -18.60
N ASN A 106 -0.91 19.83 -18.91
CA ASN A 106 -0.81 21.13 -19.60
C ASN A 106 -1.74 22.23 -19.02
N GLY A 107 -1.81 22.34 -17.69
CA GLY A 107 -2.76 23.23 -17.01
C GLY A 107 -2.70 23.11 -15.49
N PRO A 108 -3.66 23.71 -14.76
CA PRO A 108 -3.72 23.60 -13.31
C PRO A 108 -3.95 22.15 -12.89
N LEU A 109 -3.45 21.82 -11.70
CA LEU A 109 -3.74 20.56 -11.03
C LEU A 109 -5.26 20.41 -10.83
N LYS A 110 -5.80 19.26 -11.24
CA LYS A 110 -7.18 18.85 -10.97
C LYS A 110 -7.16 17.65 -10.04
N GLN A 111 -8.04 17.66 -9.05
CA GLN A 111 -8.09 16.65 -8.01
C GLN A 111 -9.53 16.21 -7.76
N ASP A 112 -9.75 14.90 -7.81
CA ASP A 112 -11.04 14.28 -7.56
C ASP A 112 -10.93 13.28 -6.42
N PHE A 113 -11.76 13.45 -5.39
CA PHE A 113 -11.90 12.47 -4.31
C PHE A 113 -12.80 11.33 -4.73
N LEU A 114 -12.41 10.12 -4.33
CA LEU A 114 -13.02 8.88 -4.78
C LEU A 114 -13.43 8.01 -3.59
N GLY A 115 -14.58 7.35 -3.68
CA GLY A 115 -15.14 6.55 -2.58
C GLY A 115 -15.74 7.36 -1.43
N GLU A 116 -16.03 8.65 -1.65
CA GLU A 116 -16.65 9.56 -0.66
C GLU A 116 -15.89 9.64 0.69
N PRO A 117 -14.60 10.01 0.69
CA PRO A 117 -13.83 10.14 1.93
C PRO A 117 -14.40 11.24 2.82
N ASP A 118 -14.42 10.97 4.13
CA ASP A 118 -14.68 12.01 5.12
C ASP A 118 -13.52 13.02 5.23
N ALA A 119 -13.68 14.05 6.05
CA ALA A 119 -12.69 15.12 6.17
C ALA A 119 -11.32 14.63 6.67
N GLU A 120 -11.27 13.57 7.47
CA GLU A 120 -10.00 13.01 7.96
C GLU A 120 -9.27 12.30 6.83
N MET A 121 -9.97 11.44 6.07
CA MET A 121 -9.43 10.75 4.91
C MET A 121 -9.02 11.72 3.79
N GLN A 122 -9.81 12.77 3.53
CA GLN A 122 -9.45 13.81 2.57
C GLN A 122 -8.12 14.48 2.93
N LYS A 123 -7.93 14.82 4.20
CA LYS A 123 -6.69 15.44 4.68
C LYS A 123 -5.48 14.52 4.49
N ILE A 124 -5.63 13.22 4.76
CA ILE A 124 -4.56 12.23 4.59
C ILE A 124 -4.18 12.09 3.12
N LEU A 125 -5.16 11.94 2.25
CA LEU A 125 -4.95 11.79 0.81
C LEU A 125 -4.28 13.04 0.20
N LEU A 126 -4.74 14.24 0.56
CA LEU A 126 -4.12 15.50 0.13
C LEU A 126 -2.67 15.61 0.62
N LYS A 127 -2.43 15.24 1.88
CA LYS A 127 -1.08 15.26 2.45
C LYS A 127 -0.17 14.25 1.74
N ALA A 128 -0.64 13.05 1.44
CA ALA A 128 0.12 12.06 0.68
C ALA A 128 0.53 12.60 -0.70
N TYR A 129 -0.41 13.24 -1.42
CA TYR A 129 -0.09 13.87 -2.71
C TYR A 129 1.01 14.93 -2.56
N GLN A 130 0.88 15.83 -1.56
CA GLN A 130 1.87 16.89 -1.30
C GLN A 130 3.24 16.33 -0.93
N ASP A 131 3.28 15.27 -0.11
CA ASP A 131 4.54 14.63 0.28
C ASP A 131 5.23 13.98 -0.94
N ASN A 132 4.46 13.44 -1.88
CA ASN A 132 4.97 12.89 -3.15
C ASN A 132 5.31 13.97 -4.19
N ASN A 133 4.78 15.19 -4.04
CA ASN A 133 4.92 16.30 -4.99
C ASN A 133 5.27 17.62 -4.27
N PRO A 134 6.45 17.73 -3.62
CA PRO A 134 6.79 18.86 -2.75
C PRO A 134 6.98 20.21 -3.46
N ALA A 135 6.99 20.22 -4.80
CA ALA A 135 7.12 21.41 -5.62
C ALA A 135 5.76 21.96 -6.11
N ASP A 136 4.66 21.27 -5.79
CA ASP A 136 3.27 21.68 -6.09
C ASP A 136 2.62 22.38 -4.90
#